data_AF-A0A6J5BPL1-F1
#
_entry.id   AF-A0A6J5BPL1-F1
#
_cell.length_a   1.000
_cell.length_b   1.000
_cell.length_c   1.000
_cell.angle_alpha   90.00
_cell.angle_beta   90.00
_cell.angle_gamma   90.00
#
_symmetry.space_group_name_H-M   'P 1'
#
loop_
_entity.id
_entity.type
_entity.pdbx_description
1 polymer ?
#
loop_
_entity_poly.entity_id
_entity_poly.type
_entity_poly.pdbx_seq_one_letter_code
_entity_poly.pdbx_strand_id
1 'polypeptide(L)'
;MRVAAFAPGAPPEPQDPRLLTVALTRGGAPAAEADCVAADAAAWEAYALAAGVAPADLAGAQFMVDRRGWLRARRLPGAAPAWTSADNVCGPGGRMENASAQGLGALLLAMDRAPIEIPDTRRRQ
;
A
#
# COMPACT_ATOMS: atom_id res chain seq x y z
N MET A 1 6.55 1.38 3.56
CA MET A 1 5.68 0.45 4.32
C MET A 1 4.71 -0.19 3.35
N ARG A 2 4.41 -1.46 3.53
CA ARG A 2 3.38 -2.20 2.78
C ARG A 2 2.21 -2.46 3.70
N VAL A 3 1.00 -2.13 3.27
CA VAL A 3 -0.24 -2.57 3.91
C VAL A 3 -0.87 -3.63 3.02
N ALA A 4 -1.14 -4.82 3.57
CA ALA A 4 -1.69 -5.94 2.83
C ALA A 4 -3.05 -6.33 3.43
N ALA A 5 -4.10 -6.28 2.62
CA ALA A 5 -5.43 -6.74 3.00
C ALA A 5 -5.43 -8.26 3.08
N PHE A 6 -5.48 -8.79 4.30
CA PHE A 6 -5.39 -10.21 4.55
C PHE A 6 -6.78 -10.87 4.45
N ALA A 7 -6.80 -12.07 3.86
CA ALA A 7 -7.90 -13.01 4.00
C ALA A 7 -7.37 -14.38 4.45
N PRO A 8 -8.12 -15.10 5.31
CA PRO A 8 -7.80 -16.47 5.65
C PRO A 8 -7.59 -17.34 4.40
N GLY A 9 -6.50 -18.10 4.36
CA GLY A 9 -6.17 -19.00 3.25
C GLY A 9 -5.53 -18.32 2.02
N ALA A 10 -5.32 -17.00 2.05
CA ALA A 10 -4.50 -16.34 1.04
C ALA A 10 -3.04 -16.84 1.11
N PRO A 11 -2.34 -16.98 -0.04
CA PRO A 11 -0.93 -17.32 -0.01
C PRO A 11 -0.14 -16.28 0.79
N PRO A 12 0.88 -16.71 1.55
CA PRO A 12 1.75 -15.77 2.27
C PRO A 12 2.40 -14.82 1.28
N GLU A 13 2.32 -13.53 1.57
CA GLU A 13 3.03 -12.51 0.81
C GLU A 13 4.49 -12.48 1.29
N PRO A 14 5.48 -12.71 0.40
CA PRO A 14 6.88 -12.72 0.80
C PRO A 14 7.26 -11.43 1.54
N GLN A 15 7.92 -11.59 2.68
CA GLN A 15 8.50 -10.47 3.42
C GLN A 15 9.72 -9.92 2.69
N ASP A 16 9.86 -8.60 2.70
CA ASP A 16 11.04 -7.90 2.19
C ASP A 16 11.64 -7.10 3.35
N PRO A 17 12.92 -7.31 3.72
CA PRO A 17 13.53 -6.66 4.88
C PRO A 17 13.62 -5.13 4.75
N ARG A 18 13.39 -4.56 3.57
CA ARG A 18 13.33 -3.11 3.34
C ARG A 18 11.95 -2.53 3.65
N LEU A 19 10.96 -3.37 3.95
CA LEU A 19 9.57 -3.01 4.18
C LEU A 19 9.09 -3.49 5.54
N LEU A 20 8.39 -2.59 6.23
CA LEU A 20 7.45 -2.99 7.27
C LEU A 20 6.13 -3.40 6.61
N THR A 21 5.63 -4.59 6.93
CA THR A 21 4.35 -5.13 6.46
C THR A 21 3.29 -5.03 7.56
N VAL A 22 2.20 -4.32 7.27
CA VAL A 22 1.01 -4.26 8.11
C VAL A 22 -0.07 -5.16 7.51
N ALA A 23 -0.52 -6.17 8.26
CA ALA A 23 -1.72 -6.93 7.93
C ALA A 23 -2.95 -6.09 8.24
N LEU A 24 -3.70 -5.71 7.20
CA LEU A 24 -5.02 -5.12 7.33
C LEU A 24 -6.05 -6.24 7.40
N THR A 25 -6.81 -6.32 8.48
CA THR A 25 -7.78 -7.39 8.75
C THR A 25 -9.14 -6.79 9.10
N ARG A 26 -10.22 -7.53 8.86
CA ARG A 26 -11.56 -7.15 9.30
C ARG A 26 -11.95 -7.98 10.52
N GLY A 27 -11.66 -7.49 11.72
CA GLY A 27 -12.07 -8.16 12.97
C GLY A 27 -11.07 -9.16 13.56
N GLY A 28 -9.79 -9.10 13.18
CA GLY A 28 -8.72 -9.48 14.11
C GLY A 28 -8.12 -10.89 14.03
N ALA A 29 -8.22 -11.60 12.90
CA ALA A 29 -7.35 -12.76 12.67
C ALA A 29 -5.99 -12.28 12.10
N PRO A 30 -4.89 -12.31 12.88
CA PRO A 30 -3.60 -11.83 12.41
C PRO A 30 -3.01 -12.76 11.34
N ALA A 31 -2.34 -12.17 10.35
CA ALA A 31 -1.52 -12.93 9.40
C ALA A 31 -0.18 -13.28 10.08
N ALA A 32 0.21 -14.56 10.06
CA ALA A 32 1.37 -15.07 10.81
C ALA A 32 2.73 -14.45 10.43
N GLU A 33 2.81 -13.76 9.29
CA GLU A 33 4.07 -13.24 8.73
C GLU A 33 4.16 -11.71 8.69
N ALA A 34 3.16 -10.97 9.19
CA ALA A 34 3.19 -9.52 9.19
C ALA A 34 3.88 -8.94 10.44
N ASP A 35 4.59 -7.81 10.27
CA ASP A 35 5.26 -7.11 11.37
C ASP A 35 4.25 -6.43 12.31
N CYS A 36 3.10 -6.00 11.79
CA CYS A 36 2.06 -5.27 12.50
C CYS A 36 0.67 -5.67 12.00
N VAL A 37 -0.37 -5.39 12.80
CA VAL A 37 -1.77 -5.66 12.44
C VAL A 37 -2.62 -4.41 12.62
N ALA A 38 -3.41 -4.07 11.61
CA ALA A 38 -4.50 -3.11 11.67
C ALA A 38 -5.82 -3.90 11.59
N ALA A 39 -6.53 -4.01 12.73
CA ALA A 39 -7.76 -4.82 12.85
C ALA A 39 -9.06 -4.01 12.84
N ASP A 40 -8.97 -2.69 12.74
CA ASP A 40 -10.13 -1.79 12.76
C ASP A 40 -10.95 -1.95 11.48
N ALA A 41 -12.26 -2.17 11.63
CA ALA A 41 -13.18 -2.25 10.51
C ALA A 41 -13.21 -0.95 9.69
N ALA A 42 -13.10 0.22 10.32
CA ALA A 42 -13.05 1.50 9.61
C ALA A 42 -11.78 1.62 8.75
N ALA A 43 -10.66 1.03 9.19
CA ALA A 43 -9.45 0.96 8.37
C ALA A 43 -9.69 0.08 7.13
N TRP A 44 -10.35 -1.07 7.30
CA TRP A 44 -10.73 -1.93 6.17
C TRP A 44 -11.58 -1.18 5.14
N GLU A 45 -12.63 -0.50 5.59
CA GLU A 45 -13.53 0.29 4.74
C GLU A 45 -12.78 1.44 4.01
N ALA A 46 -11.89 2.14 4.69
CA ALA A 46 -11.10 3.22 4.09
C ALA A 46 -10.17 2.72 2.97
N TYR A 47 -9.52 1.57 3.16
CA TYR A 47 -8.64 0.98 2.14
C TYR A 47 -9.43 0.37 0.98
N ALA A 48 -10.64 -0.15 1.20
CA ALA A 48 -11.56 -0.55 0.12
C ALA A 48 -11.91 0.65 -0.78
N LEU A 49 -12.26 1.78 -0.16
CA LEU A 49 -12.51 3.03 -0.87
C LEU A 49 -11.29 3.49 -1.68
N ALA A 50 -10.09 3.48 -1.08
CA ALA A 50 -8.85 3.87 -1.77
C ALA A 50 -8.50 2.92 -2.94
N ALA A 51 -8.84 1.63 -2.83
CA ALA A 51 -8.72 0.65 -3.90
C ALA A 51 -9.78 0.82 -5.00
N GLY A 52 -10.91 1.48 -4.71
CA GLY A 52 -12.03 1.61 -5.64
C GLY A 52 -12.80 0.30 -5.81
N VAL A 53 -12.83 -0.55 -4.79
CA VAL A 53 -13.53 -1.84 -4.78
C VAL A 53 -14.51 -1.90 -3.61
N ALA A 54 -15.47 -2.83 -3.66
CA ALA A 54 -16.33 -3.06 -2.51
C ALA A 54 -15.51 -3.67 -1.35
N PRO A 55 -15.91 -3.44 -0.08
CA PRO A 55 -15.18 -3.99 1.07
C PRO A 55 -15.07 -5.52 1.07
N ALA A 56 -16.04 -6.21 0.46
CA ALA A 56 -16.02 -7.66 0.30
C ALA A 56 -14.92 -8.13 -0.68
N ASP A 57 -14.50 -7.26 -1.60
CA ASP A 57 -13.55 -7.56 -2.67
C ASP A 57 -12.14 -7.02 -2.36
N LEU A 58 -11.88 -6.52 -1.15
CA LEU A 58 -10.59 -5.91 -0.80
C LEU A 58 -9.47 -6.94 -0.54
N ALA A 59 -9.85 -8.15 -0.09
CA ALA A 59 -8.91 -9.20 0.29
C ALA A 59 -7.86 -9.49 -0.79
N GLY A 60 -6.57 -9.46 -0.44
CA GLY A 60 -5.45 -9.65 -1.36
C GLY A 60 -4.90 -8.35 -1.96
N ALA A 61 -5.57 -7.21 -1.76
CA ALA A 61 -5.04 -5.91 -2.17
C ALA A 61 -3.80 -5.52 -1.37
N GLN A 62 -2.89 -4.79 -2.00
CA GLN A 62 -1.66 -4.30 -1.37
C GLN A 62 -1.44 -2.83 -1.67
N PHE A 63 -0.93 -2.11 -0.67
CA PHE A 63 -0.76 -0.68 -0.72
C PHE A 63 0.65 -0.32 -0.31
N MET A 64 1.30 0.51 -1.10
CA MET A 64 2.63 1.00 -0.80
C MET A 64 2.52 2.41 -0.25
N VAL A 65 3.00 2.60 0.98
CA VAL A 65 2.94 3.85 1.72
C VAL A 65 4.37 4.33 1.98
N ASP A 66 4.66 5.60 1.67
CA ASP A 66 5.99 6.16 1.92
C ASP A 66 6.24 6.43 3.41
N ARG A 67 7.47 6.87 3.74
CA ARG A 67 7.88 7.14 5.14
C ARG A 67 7.08 8.26 5.82
N ARG A 68 6.31 9.04 5.07
CA ARG A 68 5.49 10.15 5.59
C ARG A 68 4.01 9.79 5.67
N GLY A 69 3.65 8.55 5.36
CA GLY A 69 2.28 8.07 5.43
C GLY A 69 1.47 8.30 4.16
N TRP A 70 2.08 8.72 3.05
CA TRP A 70 1.35 8.93 1.80
C TRP A 70 1.24 7.65 0.99
N LEU A 71 0.04 7.38 0.46
CA LEU A 71 -0.20 6.28 -0.48
C LEU A 71 0.51 6.57 -1.82
N ARG A 72 1.29 5.60 -2.31
CA ARG A 72 2.14 5.72 -3.52
C ARG A 72 1.77 4.73 -4.61
N ALA A 73 1.35 3.53 -4.23
CA ALA A 73 0.83 2.55 -5.15
C ALA A 73 -0.26 1.69 -4.50
N ARG A 74 -1.18 1.18 -5.31
CA ARG A 74 -2.20 0.21 -4.95
C ARG A 74 -2.17 -0.93 -5.97
N ARG A 75 -2.14 -2.16 -5.49
CA ARG A 75 -2.27 -3.37 -6.30
C ARG A 75 -3.56 -4.06 -5.90
N LEU A 76 -4.42 -4.32 -6.89
CA LEU A 76 -5.70 -4.98 -6.67
C LEU A 76 -5.52 -6.49 -6.45
N PRO A 77 -6.49 -7.17 -5.83
CA PRO A 77 -6.49 -8.62 -5.72
C PRO A 77 -6.37 -9.29 -7.10
N GLY A 78 -5.59 -10.37 -7.20
CA GLY A 78 -5.41 -11.12 -8.45
C GLY A 78 -4.57 -10.41 -9.52
N ALA A 79 -4.01 -9.24 -9.23
CA ALA A 79 -3.07 -8.58 -10.13
C ALA A 79 -1.78 -9.39 -10.32
N ALA A 80 -1.05 -9.10 -11.41
CA ALA A 80 0.21 -9.77 -11.71
C ALA A 80 1.22 -9.66 -10.54
N PRO A 81 2.15 -10.63 -10.38
CA PRO A 81 3.03 -10.71 -9.21
C PRO A 81 3.97 -9.51 -9.07
N ALA A 82 4.32 -8.85 -10.18
CA ALA A 82 5.24 -7.72 -10.18
C ALA A 82 4.49 -6.40 -10.08
N TRP A 83 4.99 -5.50 -9.24
CA TRP A 83 4.56 -4.10 -9.21
C TRP A 83 4.84 -3.40 -10.53
N THR A 84 3.86 -2.65 -11.02
CA THR A 84 3.91 -1.94 -12.29
C THR A 84 3.46 -0.48 -12.15
N SER A 85 3.67 0.32 -13.19
CA SER A 85 3.22 1.71 -13.23
C SER A 85 1.71 1.86 -13.20
N ALA A 86 0.96 0.80 -13.57
CA ALA A 86 -0.49 0.78 -13.46
C ALA A 86 -0.96 0.85 -11.99
N ASP A 87 -0.12 0.37 -11.07
CA ASP A 87 -0.40 0.37 -9.64
C ASP A 87 -0.16 1.75 -8.99
N ASN A 88 0.56 2.67 -9.66
CA ASN A 88 0.89 3.98 -9.09
C ASN A 88 -0.37 4.85 -8.91
N VAL A 89 -0.50 5.48 -7.74
CA VAL A 89 -1.53 6.50 -7.49
C VAL A 89 -1.00 7.91 -7.76
N CYS A 90 -1.90 8.85 -8.06
CA CYS A 90 -1.54 10.25 -8.27
C CYS A 90 -1.23 10.93 -6.93
N GLY A 91 -0.10 11.63 -6.84
CA GLY A 91 0.23 12.53 -5.73
C GLY A 91 0.22 14.01 -6.15
N PRO A 92 0.56 14.94 -5.25
CA PRO A 92 0.62 16.38 -5.54
C PRO A 92 1.57 16.76 -6.68
N GLY A 93 2.66 16.01 -6.86
CA GLY A 93 3.59 16.16 -7.98
C GLY A 93 3.21 15.35 -9.23
N GLY A 94 1.99 14.83 -9.29
CA GLY A 94 1.54 13.90 -10.32
C GLY A 94 1.79 12.43 -9.97
N ARG A 95 1.66 11.55 -10.97
CA ARG A 95 1.97 10.12 -10.83
C ARG A 95 3.49 9.92 -10.86
N MET A 96 4.01 8.99 -10.07
CA MET A 96 5.44 8.62 -10.16
C MET A 96 5.72 8.07 -11.56
N GLU A 97 6.52 8.81 -12.34
CA GLU A 97 6.99 8.37 -13.65
C GLU A 97 8.09 7.30 -13.48
N ASN A 98 8.17 6.36 -14.43
CA ASN A 98 9.20 5.32 -14.54
C ASN A 98 9.13 4.08 -13.65
N ALA A 99 7.98 3.77 -13.01
CA ALA A 99 7.74 2.41 -12.55
C ALA A 99 7.30 1.50 -13.72
N SER A 100 7.96 1.53 -14.90
CA SER A 100 7.75 0.40 -15.84
C SER A 100 8.07 -0.88 -15.09
N ALA A 101 7.33 -1.97 -15.32
CA ALA A 101 7.24 -3.21 -14.54
C ALA A 101 8.57 -3.87 -14.07
N GLN A 102 9.35 -3.16 -13.27
CA GLN A 102 10.68 -3.49 -12.79
C GLN A 102 10.60 -4.10 -11.38
N GLY A 103 9.37 -4.37 -10.91
CA GLY A 103 9.10 -4.98 -9.62
C GLY A 103 9.31 -4.05 -8.43
N LEU A 104 9.34 -4.66 -7.25
CA LEU A 104 9.29 -3.94 -5.97
C LEU A 104 10.49 -3.00 -5.78
N GLY A 105 11.71 -3.41 -6.14
CA GLY A 105 12.91 -2.60 -5.91
C GLY A 105 12.89 -1.25 -6.61
N ALA A 106 12.43 -1.19 -7.86
CA ALA A 106 12.29 0.05 -8.61
C ALA A 106 11.21 0.97 -8.03
N LEU A 107 10.09 0.39 -7.58
CA LEU A 107 9.03 1.13 -6.89
C LEU A 107 9.58 1.82 -5.62
N LEU A 108 10.34 1.10 -4.80
CA LEU A 108 10.92 1.67 -3.57
C LEU A 108 11.89 2.81 -3.88
N LEU A 109 12.76 2.64 -4.89
CA LEU A 109 13.67 3.70 -5.34
C LEU A 109 12.92 4.93 -5.88
N ALA A 110 11.81 4.74 -6.60
CA ALA A 110 11.00 5.84 -7.10
C ALA A 110 10.32 6.62 -5.96
N MET A 111 9.83 5.92 -4.94
CA MET A 111 9.25 6.55 -3.75
C MET A 111 10.29 7.38 -2.98
N ASP A 112 11.49 6.85 -2.80
CA ASP A 112 12.57 7.54 -2.08
C ASP A 112 13.08 8.79 -2.83
N ARG A 113 13.04 8.79 -4.17
CA ARG A 113 13.46 9.95 -4.99
C ARG A 113 12.42 11.07 -5.05
N ALA A 114 11.16 10.77 -4.78
CA ALA A 114 10.05 11.72 -4.90
C ALA A 114 9.20 11.75 -3.61
N PRO A 115 9.75 12.15 -2.45
CA PRO A 115 8.96 12.24 -1.23
C PRO A 115 7.82 13.25 -1.39
N ILE A 116 6.63 12.93 -0.86
CA ILE A 116 5.54 13.92 -0.83
C ILE A 116 5.76 14.85 0.34
N GLU A 117 5.94 16.14 0.04
CA GLU A 117 6.08 17.19 1.05
C GLU A 117 4.75 17.46 1.76
N ILE A 118 4.79 17.50 3.10
CA ILE A 118 3.72 18.03 3.95
C ILE A 118 3.98 19.54 4.04
N PRO A 119 3.16 20.39 3.41
CA PRO A 119 3.33 21.83 3.51
C PRO A 119 3.18 22.25 4.98
N ASP A 120 4.12 23.04 5.49
CA ASP A 120 3.97 23.66 6.81
C ASP A 120 2.94 24.79 6.72
N THR A 121 1.66 24.43 6.91
CA THR A 121 0.53 25.36 6.82
C THR A 121 0.58 26.46 7.88
N ARG A 122 1.40 26.30 8.92
CA ARG A 122 1.61 27.29 9.98
C ARG A 122 2.47 28.48 9.54
N ARG A 123 3.29 28.36 8.50
CA ARG A 123 4.12 29.47 7.98
C ARG A 123 3.39 30.41 7.03
N ARG A 124 2.12 30.15 6.74
CA ARG A 124 1.29 30.94 5.81
C ARG A 124 0.26 31.81 6.52
N GLN A 125 0.31 31.92 7.84
CA GLN A 125 -0.52 32.82 8.65
C GLN A 125 0.32 33.94 9.24
#